data_AF-A0A1V5VIZ5-F1
#
_entry.id   AF-A0A1V5VIZ5-F1
#
_cell.length_a   1.000
_cell.length_b   1.000
_cell.length_c   1.000
_cell.angle_alpha   90.00
_cell.angle_beta   90.00
_cell.angle_gamma   90.00
#
_symmetry.space_group_name_H-M   'P 1'
#
loop_
_entity.id
_entity.type
_entity.pdbx_description
1 polymer ?
#
loop_
_entity_poly.entity_id
_entity_poly.type
_entity_poly.pdbx_seq_one_letter_code
_entity_poly.pdbx_strand_id
1 'polypeptide(L)' 'MTSIAVTHDMTSAYKISDRIAMLYGGKIIGVGSPEEIKHTDNEYMKQFTSGSSSGPIKMRLKAREGEENL' A
#
# COMPACT_ATOMS: atom_id res chain seq x y z
N MET A 1 -9.26 20.45 12.50
CA MET A 1 -8.31 19.38 12.86
C MET A 1 -7.89 18.70 11.57
N THR A 2 -6.62 18.41 11.38
CA THR A 2 -6.11 17.68 10.22
C THR A 2 -5.33 16.48 10.74
N SER A 3 -5.62 15.30 10.21
CA SER A 3 -5.06 14.03 10.68
C SER A 3 -4.51 13.23 9.51
N ILE A 4 -3.44 12.49 9.76
CA ILE A 4 -2.85 11.55 8.80
C ILE A 4 -2.87 10.17 9.44
N ALA A 5 -3.47 9.21 8.75
CA ALA A 5 -3.48 7.81 9.14
C ALA A 5 -2.64 7.00 8.14
N VAL A 6 -1.79 6.10 8.66
CA VAL A 6 -0.98 5.18 7.86
C VAL A 6 -1.43 3.76 8.20
N THR A 7 -1.92 3.03 7.20
CA THR A 7 -2.45 1.68 7.38
C THR A 7 -2.24 0.84 6.12
N HIS A 8 -2.24 -0.48 6.30
CA HIS A 8 -2.32 -1.46 5.21
C HIS A 8 -3.75 -1.97 4.99
N ASP A 9 -4.68 -1.66 5.90
CA ASP A 9 -6.10 -1.99 5.75
C ASP A 9 -6.81 -0.91 4.94
N MET A 10 -7.06 -1.24 3.67
CA MET A 10 -7.76 -0.36 2.75
C MET A 10 -9.23 -0.15 3.14
N THR A 11 -9.88 -1.12 3.78
CA THR A 11 -11.29 -0.96 4.21
C THR A 11 -11.41 0.18 5.21
N SER A 12 -10.49 0.24 6.17
CA SER A 12 -10.41 1.35 7.11
C SER A 12 -10.01 2.65 6.40
N ALA A 13 -9.00 2.62 5.54
CA ALA A 13 -8.53 3.80 4.81
C ALA A 13 -9.65 4.47 4.00
N TYR A 14 -10.48 3.69 3.30
CA TYR A 14 -11.62 4.21 2.52
C TYR A 14 -12.72 4.83 3.38
N LYS A 15 -12.91 4.35 4.62
CA LYS A 15 -13.98 4.83 5.51
C LYS A 15 -13.63 6.13 6.22
N ILE A 16 -12.35 6.34 6.54
CA ILE A 16 -11.92 7.42 7.44
C ILE A 16 -11.22 8.59 6.72
N SER A 17 -10.89 8.44 5.45
CA SER A 17 -10.02 9.40 4.75
C SER A 17 -10.76 10.18 3.68
N ASP A 18 -10.61 11.49 3.68
CA ASP A 18 -11.07 12.35 2.56
C ASP A 18 -10.18 12.17 1.31
N ARG A 19 -8.90 11.89 1.53
CA ARG A 19 -7.88 11.68 0.49
C ARG A 19 -6.93 10.56 0.90
N ILE A 20 -6.50 9.78 -0.08
CA ILE A 20 -5.57 8.67 0.09
C ILE A 20 -4.38 8.89 -0.84
N ALA A 21 -3.17 8.72 -0.29
CA ALA A 21 -1.92 8.72 -1.04
C ALA A 21 -1.24 7.36 -0.91
N MET A 22 -0.79 6.81 -2.03
CA MET A 22 -0.13 5.51 -2.10
C MET A 22 1.37 5.71 -2.21
N LEU A 23 2.12 5.13 -1.29
CA LEU A 23 3.58 5.21 -1.23
C LEU A 23 4.20 3.88 -1.67
N TYR A 24 5.13 3.92 -2.62
CA TYR A 24 5.92 2.77 -3.04
C TYR A 24 7.34 3.20 -3.42
N GLY A 25 8.35 2.46 -2.93
CA GLY A 25 9.76 2.77 -3.22
C GLY A 25 10.19 4.19 -2.79
N GLY A 26 9.59 4.73 -1.73
CA GLY A 26 9.84 6.10 -1.27
C GLY A 26 9.22 7.21 -2.13
N LYS A 27 8.36 6.86 -3.10
CA LYS A 27 7.67 7.80 -3.98
C LYS A 27 6.16 7.64 -3.86
N ILE A 28 5.44 8.75 -3.99
CA ILE A 28 3.98 8.72 -4.10
C ILE A 28 3.63 8.28 -5.52
N ILE A 29 2.96 7.15 -5.65
CA ILE A 29 2.57 6.55 -6.94
C ILE A 29 1.13 6.90 -7.35
N GLY A 30 0.36 7.49 -6.44
CA GLY A 30 -1.00 7.95 -6.70
C GLY A 30 -1.58 8.70 -5.50
N VAL A 31 -2.42 9.70 -5.78
CA VAL A 31 -3.19 10.45 -4.79
C VAL A 31 -4.57 10.71 -5.34
N GLY A 32 -5.60 10.49 -4.53
CA GLY A 32 -6.98 10.74 -4.94
C GLY A 32 -7.95 10.59 -3.77
N SER A 33 -9.23 10.78 -4.07
CA SER A 33 -10.34 10.38 -3.22
C SER A 33 -10.40 8.85 -3.08
N PRO A 34 -11.09 8.31 -2.06
CA PRO A 34 -11.32 6.88 -1.91
C PRO A 34 -11.83 6.20 -3.20
N GLU A 35 -12.75 6.85 -3.92
CA GLU A 35 -13.32 6.28 -5.15
C GLU A 35 -12.35 6.28 -6.32
N GLU A 36 -11.51 7.31 -6.47
CA GLU A 36 -10.46 7.33 -7.49
C GLU A 36 -9.40 6.26 -7.24
N ILE A 37 -9.04 6.03 -5.98
CA ILE A 37 -8.09 4.96 -5.62
C ILE A 37 -8.71 3.57 -5.87
N LYS A 38 -9.99 3.39 -5.57
CA LYS A 38 -10.71 2.13 -5.77
C LYS A 38 -10.84 1.75 -7.24
N HIS A 39 -11.01 2.72 -8.13
CA HIS A 39 -11.16 2.54 -9.58
C HIS A 39 -9.89 2.87 -10.36
N THR A 40 -8.73 2.90 -9.70
CA THR A 40 -7.45 3.20 -10.36
C THR A 40 -7.07 2.15 -11.39
N ASP A 41 -6.41 2.55 -12.48
CA ASP A 41 -5.84 1.64 -13.47
C ASP A 41 -4.38 1.25 -13.22
N ASN A 42 -3.75 1.84 -12.20
CA ASN A 42 -2.36 1.55 -11.88
C ASN A 42 -2.20 0.16 -11.26
N GLU A 43 -1.43 -0.72 -11.90
CA GLU A 43 -1.26 -2.12 -11.48
C GLU A 43 -0.63 -2.27 -10.08
N TYR A 44 0.30 -1.36 -9.71
CA TYR A 44 0.87 -1.34 -8.37
C TYR A 44 -0.19 -1.02 -7.33
N MET A 45 -1.06 -0.06 -7.66
CA MET A 45 -2.14 0.35 -6.78
C MET A 45 -3.21 -0.74 -6.68
N LYS A 46 -3.62 -1.35 -7.80
CA LYS A 46 -4.53 -2.50 -7.83
C LYS A 46 -4.02 -3.68 -7.00
N GLN A 47 -2.73 -4.00 -7.10
CA GLN A 47 -2.14 -5.08 -6.32
C GLN A 47 -2.23 -4.79 -4.82
N PHE A 48 -1.89 -3.57 -4.40
CA PHE A 48 -1.94 -3.18 -2.99
C PHE A 48 -3.38 -3.12 -2.46
N THR A 49 -4.32 -2.58 -3.23
CA THR A 49 -5.72 -2.46 -2.80
C THR A 49 -6.46 -3.80 -2.72
N SER A 50 -6.08 -4.76 -3.55
CA SER A 50 -6.61 -6.13 -3.53
C SER A 50 -5.92 -7.04 -2.51
N GLY A 51 -4.81 -6.61 -1.90
CA GLY A 51 -3.98 -7.46 -1.04
C GLY A 51 -3.34 -8.64 -1.77
N SER A 52 -3.22 -8.55 -3.10
CA SER A 52 -2.70 -9.64 -3.93
C SER A 52 -1.18 -9.79 -3.79
N SER A 53 -0.72 -11.01 -3.52
CA SER A 53 0.70 -11.37 -3.59
C SER A 53 1.23 -11.45 -5.02
N SER A 54 0.33 -11.45 -6.01
CA SER A 54 0.65 -11.49 -7.44
C SER A 54 0.53 -10.09 -8.05
N GLY A 55 1.63 -9.59 -8.62
CA GLY A 55 1.69 -8.31 -9.33
C GLY A 55 3.12 -7.73 -9.38
N PRO A 56 3.27 -6.47 -9.83
CA PRO A 56 4.58 -5.85 -10.03
C PRO A 56 5.34 -5.51 -8.73
N ILE A 57 4.65 -5.45 -7.59
CA ILE A 57 5.27 -5.31 -6.27
C ILE A 57 5.85 -6.66 -5.87
N LYS A 58 7.18 -6.77 -5.98
CA LYS A 58 7.92 -7.94 -5.49
C LYS A 58 8.19 -7.76 -4.00
N MET A 59 7.54 -8.57 -3.17
CA MET A 59 7.88 -8.64 -1.76
C MET A 59 9.27 -9.27 -1.65
N ARG A 60 10.27 -8.46 -1.31
CA ARG A 60 11.60 -8.97 -0.97
C ARG A 60 11.44 -9.68 0.37
N LEU A 61 11.20 -10.99 0.35
CA LEU A 61 11.43 -11.82 1.52
C LEU A 61 12.90 -11.59 1.90
N LYS A 62 13.13 -10.85 2.98
CA LYS A 62 14.37 -11.05 3.73
C LYS A 62 14.27 -12.50 4.21
N ALA A 63 15.12 -13.37 3.67
CA ALA A 63 15.43 -14.60 4.35
C ALA A 63 15.74 -14.21 5.80
N ARG A 64 15.09 -14.85 6.76
CA ARG A 64 15.56 -14.78 8.14
C ARG A 64 16.94 -15.43 8.06
N GLU A 65 17.97 -14.60 7.99
CA GLU A 65 19.35 -15.04 8.14
C GLU A 65 19.41 -15.63 9.55
N GLY A 66 19.31 -16.95 9.60
CA GLY A 66 19.81 -17.69 10.73
C GLY A 66 21.31 -17.52 10.71
N GLU A 67 21.80 -16.66 11.60
CA GLU A 67 23.16 -16.81 12.09
C GLU A 67 23.07 -17.66 13.36
N GLU A 68 23.16 -18.98 13.14
CA GLU A 68 24.02 -19.79 14.01
C GLU A 68 25.38 -19.08 14.05
N ASN A 69 25.79 -18.59 15.22
CA ASN A 69 27.18 -18.54 15.69
C ASN A 69 27.26 -17.86 17.08
N LEU A 70 27.16 -18.67 18.14
CA LEU A 70 28.20 -18.89 19.16
C LEU A 70 27.72 -19.89 20.20
#